data_AF-A0A359HLS4-F1
#
_entry.id   AF-A0A359HLS4-F1
#
_cell.length_a   1.000
_cell.length_b   1.000
_cell.length_c   1.000
_cell.angle_alpha   90.00
_cell.angle_beta   90.00
_cell.angle_gamma   90.00
#
_symmetry.space_group_name_H-M   'P 1'
#
loop_
_entity.id
_entity.type
_entity.pdbx_description
1 polymer ?
#
loop_
_entity_poly.entity_id
_entity_poly.type
_entity_poly.pdbx_seq_one_letter_code
_entity_poly.pdbx_strand_id
1 'polypeptide(L)'
;MSDQLPSIPPVLESAWKRFADYDNTAENLQDQYYLLRRWVLYFSIIATFLAIILDNFRIWFPGPVITFLQVLLIMVPIIGSVIVAFLSKYQQGQKYLALRAGAEEILKEIYKYRTIMRTNANRDKWLNGRVAEIQRKVHRSLGGEVVVKPYKGEHINPRYYPGSADADEGIVDLDSDEYIRVRLESQLVWHIKKIQEHQKSRMRFTIAILMFGGIGALFAGLDMLFAGIAVWVALTTAISSAVTNWQELMGVDVIIPNYSKVILELNILRDNWISLTSKEKTQVEFFKMVRSTEKILWSQNVQFISAMQEAMEEAEAQQEKIVEEMIEMSQEVAGRVQEEILEEARRSMEEAAQAAAASGMIEDHQRLPIGMIFNAALGPAQAVILHDDEEDAPDGFGEEKPSAPAKAKAEPTPKTKPEPELEPELSDNDEVETDEEVDPIFDAINSAVTAAIEKSDAMQSSKQTQKKASPEDLVEDEATKAAQDAADEYIQDAADAFSLDDEE
;
A
#
# COMPACT_ATOMS: atom_id res chain seq x y z
N MET A 1 34.13 -16.97 -40.17
CA MET A 1 33.92 -15.56 -39.81
C MET A 1 33.32 -15.57 -38.43
N SER A 2 34.05 -15.11 -37.43
CA SER A 2 33.49 -14.89 -36.10
C SER A 2 32.56 -13.69 -36.22
N ASP A 3 31.24 -13.94 -36.28
CA ASP A 3 30.22 -12.90 -36.22
C ASP A 3 30.40 -12.14 -34.91
N GLN A 4 31.05 -10.99 -34.98
CA GLN A 4 31.12 -10.08 -33.85
C GLN A 4 29.71 -9.59 -33.61
N LEU A 5 29.13 -10.01 -32.48
CA LEU A 5 27.83 -9.51 -32.03
C LEU A 5 27.84 -7.98 -32.07
N PRO A 6 26.75 -7.34 -32.55
CA PRO A 6 26.67 -5.89 -32.60
C PRO A 6 26.92 -5.32 -31.19
N SER A 7 27.83 -4.34 -31.10
CA SER A 7 28.15 -3.70 -29.82
C SER A 7 26.92 -2.97 -29.28
N ILE A 8 26.54 -3.27 -28.04
CA ILE A 8 25.39 -2.66 -27.36
C ILE A 8 25.65 -1.15 -27.22
N PRO A 9 24.69 -0.27 -27.60
CA PRO A 9 24.81 1.15 -27.30
C PRO A 9 24.90 1.34 -25.77
N PRO A 10 25.92 2.06 -25.25
CA PRO A 10 26.17 2.17 -23.82
C PRO A 10 25.00 2.82 -23.06
N VAL A 11 24.23 3.69 -23.73
CA VAL A 11 23.03 4.30 -23.15
C VAL A 11 21.91 3.29 -22.93
N LEU A 12 21.73 2.34 -23.86
CA LEU A 12 20.71 1.30 -23.79
C LEU A 12 21.06 0.30 -22.68
N GLU A 13 22.32 -0.10 -22.58
CA GLU A 13 22.83 -0.94 -21.50
C GLU A 13 22.60 -0.29 -20.13
N SER A 14 22.93 1.01 -20.00
CA SER A 14 22.67 1.77 -18.78
C SER A 14 21.18 1.82 -18.45
N ALA A 15 20.30 2.04 -19.44
CA ALA A 15 18.86 2.07 -19.22
C ALA A 15 18.32 0.72 -18.72
N TRP A 16 18.72 -0.39 -19.35
CA TRP A 16 18.35 -1.74 -18.90
C TRP A 16 18.85 -2.03 -17.49
N LYS A 17 20.08 -1.63 -17.16
CA LYS A 17 20.62 -1.82 -15.81
C LYS A 17 19.79 -1.07 -14.77
N ARG A 18 19.40 0.17 -15.06
CA ARG A 18 18.56 0.96 -14.15
C ARG A 18 17.15 0.38 -14.00
N PHE A 19 16.57 -0.13 -15.09
CA PHE A 19 15.32 -0.89 -15.04
C PHE A 19 15.45 -2.10 -14.10
N ALA A 20 16.45 -2.95 -14.32
CA ALA A 20 16.67 -4.16 -13.53
C ALA A 20 16.95 -3.86 -12.05
N ASP A 21 17.74 -2.83 -11.77
CA ASP A 21 18.02 -2.36 -10.41
C ASP A 21 16.73 -1.92 -9.68
N TYR A 22 15.87 -1.14 -10.35
CA TYR A 22 14.60 -0.67 -9.79
C TYR A 22 13.60 -1.82 -9.62
N ASP A 23 13.48 -2.69 -10.61
CA ASP A 23 12.54 -3.81 -10.59
C ASP A 23 12.87 -4.80 -9.47
N ASN A 24 14.14 -5.24 -9.39
CA ASN A 24 14.60 -6.13 -8.33
C ASN A 24 14.48 -5.48 -6.95
N THR A 25 14.75 -4.18 -6.82
CA THR A 25 14.58 -3.50 -5.53
C THR A 25 13.09 -3.41 -5.16
N ALA A 26 12.20 -3.14 -6.11
CA ALA A 26 10.76 -3.12 -5.89
C ALA A 26 10.23 -4.48 -5.44
N GLU A 27 10.60 -5.58 -6.13
CA GLU A 27 10.20 -6.94 -5.76
C GLU A 27 10.66 -7.30 -4.33
N ASN A 28 11.92 -7.01 -4.01
CA ASN A 28 12.45 -7.26 -2.67
C ASN A 28 11.74 -6.47 -1.56
N LEU A 29 11.32 -5.24 -1.84
CA LEU A 29 10.58 -4.40 -0.88
C LEU A 29 9.12 -4.87 -0.76
N GLN A 30 8.51 -5.26 -1.87
CA GLN A 30 7.17 -5.83 -1.92
C GLN A 30 7.09 -7.12 -1.08
N ASP A 31 8.04 -8.03 -1.23
CA ASP A 31 8.10 -9.27 -0.45
C ASP A 31 8.28 -9.01 1.05
N GLN A 32 9.12 -8.04 1.42
CA GLN A 32 9.30 -7.63 2.82
C GLN A 32 8.01 -7.06 3.40
N TYR A 33 7.30 -6.21 2.64
CA TYR A 33 6.03 -5.64 3.04
C TYR A 33 4.98 -6.73 3.29
N TYR A 34 4.79 -7.66 2.36
CA TYR A 34 3.86 -8.78 2.52
C TYR A 34 4.24 -9.71 3.66
N LEU A 35 5.54 -9.98 3.86
CA LEU A 35 6.01 -10.81 4.96
C LEU A 35 5.65 -10.19 6.31
N LEU A 36 5.87 -8.88 6.49
CA LEU A 36 5.55 -8.16 7.72
C LEU A 36 4.05 -8.12 7.98
N ARG A 37 3.23 -7.80 6.96
CA ARG A 37 1.76 -7.83 7.06
C ARG A 37 1.24 -9.21 7.45
N ARG A 38 1.83 -10.27 6.89
CA ARG A 38 1.48 -11.65 7.25
C ARG A 38 1.78 -11.96 8.72
N TRP A 39 2.88 -11.45 9.28
CA TRP A 39 3.18 -11.60 10.71
C TRP A 39 2.16 -10.90 11.60
N VAL A 40 1.72 -9.69 11.23
CA VAL A 40 0.68 -8.96 11.99
C VAL A 40 -0.61 -9.79 12.07
N LEU A 41 -1.06 -10.36 10.95
CA LEU A 41 -2.25 -11.22 10.92
C LEU A 41 -2.06 -12.49 11.77
N TYR A 42 -0.89 -13.13 11.73
CA TYR A 42 -0.61 -14.29 12.57
C TYR A 42 -0.64 -13.97 14.05
N PHE A 43 -0.06 -12.83 14.48
CA PHE A 43 -0.11 -12.42 15.88
C PHE A 43 -1.54 -12.15 16.35
N SER A 44 -2.40 -11.59 15.50
CA SER A 44 -3.83 -11.39 15.81
C SER A 44 -4.55 -12.72 16.08
N ILE A 45 -4.31 -13.74 15.25
CA ILE A 45 -4.90 -15.07 15.44
C ILE A 45 -4.34 -15.74 16.70
N ILE A 46 -3.03 -15.65 16.93
CA ILE A 46 -2.37 -16.21 18.12
C ILE A 46 -2.90 -15.56 19.40
N ALA A 47 -3.09 -14.23 19.42
CA ALA A 47 -3.66 -13.54 20.56
C ALA A 47 -5.05 -14.09 20.91
N THR A 48 -5.93 -14.22 19.90
CA THR A 48 -7.28 -14.78 20.07
C THR A 48 -7.21 -16.22 20.59
N PHE A 49 -6.34 -17.04 20.01
CA PHE A 49 -6.15 -18.42 20.44
C PHE A 49 -5.66 -18.53 21.90
N LEU A 50 -4.67 -17.71 22.29
CA LEU A 50 -4.14 -17.69 23.65
C LEU A 50 -5.20 -17.25 24.66
N ALA A 51 -6.02 -16.25 24.32
CA ALA A 51 -7.12 -15.80 25.17
C ALA A 51 -8.11 -16.95 25.44
N ILE A 52 -8.51 -17.67 24.39
CA ILE A 52 -9.44 -18.81 24.48
C ILE A 52 -8.85 -19.95 25.33
N ILE A 53 -7.56 -20.27 25.16
CA ILE A 53 -6.88 -21.30 25.95
C ILE A 53 -6.83 -20.91 27.42
N LEU A 54 -6.46 -19.67 27.70
CA LEU A 54 -6.29 -19.19 29.07
C LEU A 54 -7.61 -19.21 29.84
N ASP A 55 -8.71 -18.83 29.17
CA ASP A 55 -10.05 -18.82 29.77
C ASP A 55 -10.58 -20.25 30.02
N ASN A 56 -10.57 -21.12 28.99
CA ASN A 56 -11.20 -22.45 29.10
C ASN A 56 -10.39 -23.47 29.90
N PHE A 57 -9.04 -23.39 29.87
CA PHE A 57 -8.17 -24.43 30.43
C PHE A 57 -7.45 -24.00 31.70
N ARG A 58 -7.83 -22.88 32.32
CA ARG A 58 -7.18 -22.37 33.55
C ARG A 58 -7.08 -23.42 34.66
N ILE A 59 -8.10 -24.25 34.83
CA ILE A 59 -8.15 -25.27 35.88
C ILE A 59 -7.18 -26.44 35.61
N TRP A 60 -6.88 -26.71 34.35
CA TRP A 60 -6.11 -27.88 33.92
C TRP A 60 -4.60 -27.64 33.92
N PHE A 61 -4.16 -26.38 33.94
CA PHE A 61 -2.75 -26.05 33.92
C PHE A 61 -2.20 -25.71 35.31
N PRO A 62 -0.94 -26.09 35.61
CA PRO A 62 -0.29 -25.66 36.84
C PRO A 62 -0.02 -24.14 36.81
N GLY A 63 -0.01 -23.50 37.98
CA GLY A 63 0.14 -22.05 38.13
C GLY A 63 1.27 -21.38 37.31
N PRO A 64 2.49 -21.96 37.23
CA PRO A 64 3.56 -21.40 36.41
C PRO A 64 3.24 -21.34 34.91
N VAL A 65 2.50 -22.33 34.38
CA VAL A 65 2.11 -22.36 32.96
C VAL A 65 1.05 -21.30 32.67
N ILE A 66 0.09 -21.11 33.57
CA ILE A 66 -0.92 -20.03 33.45
C ILE A 66 -0.22 -18.67 33.44
N THR A 67 0.72 -18.46 34.36
CA THR A 67 1.48 -17.21 34.44
C THR A 67 2.27 -16.95 33.16
N PHE A 68 2.90 -17.99 32.59
CA PHE A 68 3.60 -17.89 31.31
C PHE A 68 2.66 -17.54 30.15
N LEU A 69 1.49 -18.19 30.06
CA LEU A 69 0.49 -17.90 29.04
C LEU A 69 -0.07 -16.48 29.16
N GLN A 70 -0.27 -15.98 30.38
CA GLN A 70 -0.65 -14.58 30.64
C GLN A 70 0.41 -13.61 30.15
N VAL A 71 1.69 -13.85 30.47
CA VAL A 71 2.80 -13.03 29.96
C VAL A 71 2.81 -13.06 28.43
N LEU A 72 2.63 -14.22 27.81
CA LEU A 72 2.59 -14.33 26.35
C LEU A 72 1.42 -13.56 25.74
N LEU A 73 0.23 -13.64 26.34
CA LEU A 73 -0.97 -12.92 25.91
C LEU A 73 -0.76 -11.39 25.94
N ILE A 74 0.00 -10.87 26.92
CA ILE A 74 0.38 -9.46 27.00
C ILE A 74 1.47 -9.11 25.97
N MET A 75 2.44 -10.00 25.75
CA MET A 75 3.56 -9.75 24.82
C MET A 75 3.13 -9.70 23.36
N VAL A 76 2.15 -10.50 22.94
CA VAL A 76 1.71 -10.56 21.54
C VAL A 76 1.22 -9.21 20.98
N PRO A 77 0.27 -8.48 21.61
CA PRO A 77 -0.16 -7.17 21.12
C PRO A 77 0.93 -6.10 21.19
N ILE A 78 1.86 -6.18 22.16
CA ILE A 78 3.02 -5.29 22.23
C ILE A 78 3.93 -5.51 21.02
N ILE A 79 4.27 -6.76 20.71
CA ILE A 79 5.07 -7.10 19.53
C ILE A 79 4.35 -6.69 18.23
N GLY A 80 3.03 -6.94 18.16
CA GLY A 80 2.19 -6.48 17.05
C GLY A 80 2.32 -4.97 16.85
N SER A 81 2.15 -4.18 17.90
CA SER A 81 2.25 -2.72 17.86
C SER A 81 3.63 -2.23 17.41
N VAL A 82 4.71 -2.86 17.88
CA VAL A 82 6.07 -2.54 17.44
C VAL A 82 6.27 -2.82 15.95
N ILE A 83 5.75 -3.95 15.44
CA ILE A 83 5.82 -4.28 14.01
C ILE A 83 5.04 -3.26 13.17
N VAL A 84 3.87 -2.84 13.65
CA VAL A 84 3.02 -1.84 12.97
C VAL A 84 3.68 -0.47 12.95
N ALA A 85 4.21 -0.01 14.08
CA ALA A 85 4.96 1.24 14.15
C ALA A 85 6.22 1.20 13.25
N PHE A 86 6.85 0.04 13.13
CA PHE A 86 7.94 -0.17 12.18
C PHE A 86 7.44 -0.08 10.73
N LEU A 87 6.31 -0.72 10.40
CA LEU A 87 5.70 -0.65 9.07
C LEU A 87 5.35 0.79 8.65
N SER A 88 4.70 1.54 9.53
CA SER A 88 4.30 2.92 9.24
C SER A 88 5.51 3.84 9.08
N LYS A 89 6.51 3.73 9.98
CA LYS A 89 7.72 4.54 9.93
C LYS A 89 8.54 4.31 8.66
N TYR A 90 8.61 3.08 8.18
CA TYR A 90 9.47 2.76 7.05
C TYR A 90 8.81 2.97 5.67
N GLN A 91 7.52 3.37 5.62
CA GLN A 91 6.74 3.67 4.40
C GLN A 91 7.02 2.66 3.26
N GLN A 92 7.28 1.39 3.61
CA GLN A 92 7.91 0.46 2.67
C GLN A 92 7.02 0.20 1.45
N GLY A 93 5.71 0.34 1.63
CA GLY A 93 4.74 0.16 0.56
C GLY A 93 4.80 1.20 -0.54
N GLN A 94 4.81 2.48 -0.18
CA GLN A 94 4.93 3.55 -1.17
C GLN A 94 6.26 3.47 -1.92
N LYS A 95 7.33 3.01 -1.23
CA LYS A 95 8.66 2.89 -1.84
C LYS A 95 8.71 1.86 -2.97
N TYR A 96 8.17 0.66 -2.78
CA TYR A 96 8.19 -0.35 -3.84
C TYR A 96 7.31 0.05 -5.03
N LEU A 97 6.17 0.71 -4.78
CA LEU A 97 5.27 1.19 -5.83
C LEU A 97 5.94 2.26 -6.70
N ALA A 98 6.62 3.23 -6.08
CA ALA A 98 7.36 4.26 -6.80
C ALA A 98 8.51 3.67 -7.65
N LEU A 99 9.25 2.69 -7.12
CA LEU A 99 10.31 2.00 -7.85
C LEU A 99 9.76 1.17 -9.01
N ARG A 100 8.65 0.43 -8.80
CA ARG A 100 7.97 -0.32 -9.85
C ARG A 100 7.45 0.61 -10.95
N ALA A 101 6.87 1.75 -10.58
CA ALA A 101 6.46 2.79 -11.52
C ALA A 101 7.63 3.26 -12.38
N GLY A 102 8.76 3.59 -11.74
CA GLY A 102 9.98 4.01 -12.42
C GLY A 102 10.54 2.95 -13.35
N ALA A 103 10.51 1.68 -12.93
CA ALA A 103 10.97 0.55 -13.73
C ALA A 103 10.13 0.42 -15.02
N GLU A 104 8.80 0.33 -14.90
CA GLU A 104 7.90 0.24 -16.06
C GLU A 104 7.98 1.49 -16.96
N GLU A 105 8.19 2.67 -16.38
CA GLU A 105 8.38 3.90 -17.17
C GLU A 105 9.69 3.84 -17.99
N ILE A 106 10.79 3.35 -17.40
CA ILE A 106 12.06 3.15 -18.13
C ILE A 106 11.88 2.10 -19.23
N LEU A 107 11.22 0.99 -18.92
CA LEU A 107 10.99 -0.10 -19.88
C LEU A 107 10.22 0.39 -21.12
N LYS A 108 9.17 1.18 -20.89
CA LYS A 108 8.41 1.86 -21.94
C LYS A 108 9.31 2.71 -22.86
N GLU A 109 10.19 3.54 -22.28
CA GLU A 109 11.09 4.39 -23.08
C GLU A 109 12.17 3.57 -23.82
N ILE A 110 12.64 2.45 -23.25
CA ILE A 110 13.54 1.52 -23.93
C ILE A 110 12.88 0.95 -25.19
N TYR A 111 11.63 0.49 -25.11
CA TYR A 111 10.93 -0.06 -26.28
C TYR A 111 10.67 1.01 -27.34
N LYS A 112 10.33 2.25 -26.96
CA LYS A 112 10.22 3.37 -27.92
C LYS A 112 11.55 3.71 -28.57
N TYR A 113 12.65 3.69 -27.82
CA TYR A 113 13.99 3.91 -28.33
C TYR A 113 14.37 2.87 -29.40
N ARG A 114 14.06 1.59 -29.16
CA ARG A 114 14.38 0.47 -30.06
C ARG A 114 13.49 0.40 -31.31
N THR A 115 12.38 1.13 -31.35
CA THR A 115 11.37 1.06 -32.42
C THR A 115 11.19 2.39 -33.14
N ILE A 116 10.65 3.39 -32.47
CA ILE A 116 10.27 4.69 -33.05
C ILE A 116 11.51 5.54 -33.35
N MET A 117 12.51 5.50 -32.47
CA MET A 117 13.68 6.39 -32.55
C MET A 117 14.83 5.83 -33.40
N ARG A 118 14.63 4.70 -34.10
CA ARG A 118 15.67 4.00 -34.87
C ARG A 118 16.45 4.91 -35.81
N THR A 119 15.75 5.78 -36.54
CA THR A 119 16.32 6.68 -37.56
C THR A 119 16.81 8.02 -36.99
N ASN A 120 16.57 8.29 -35.71
CA ASN A 120 16.91 9.58 -35.11
C ASN A 120 18.37 9.60 -34.63
N ALA A 121 19.19 10.49 -35.18
CA ALA A 121 20.60 10.64 -34.81
C ALA A 121 20.80 11.01 -33.32
N ASN A 122 19.80 11.64 -32.69
CA ASN A 122 19.84 12.07 -31.29
C ASN A 122 19.15 11.09 -30.32
N ARG A 123 18.84 9.86 -30.76
CA ARG A 123 18.13 8.86 -29.94
C ARG A 123 18.82 8.58 -28.60
N ASP A 124 20.15 8.56 -28.57
CA ASP A 124 20.92 8.30 -27.34
C ASP A 124 20.76 9.43 -26.33
N LYS A 125 20.86 10.68 -26.80
CA LYS A 125 20.64 11.87 -25.98
C LYS A 125 19.21 11.90 -25.43
N TRP A 126 18.24 11.52 -26.25
CA TRP A 126 16.84 11.42 -25.86
C TRP A 126 16.61 10.38 -24.75
N LEU A 127 17.09 9.15 -24.92
CA LEU A 127 16.90 8.07 -23.94
C LEU A 127 17.56 8.43 -22.61
N ASN A 128 18.80 8.94 -22.64
CA ASN A 128 19.50 9.38 -21.44
C ASN A 128 18.73 10.50 -20.70
N GLY A 129 18.20 11.48 -21.44
CA GLY A 129 17.38 12.55 -20.89
C GLY A 129 16.12 12.03 -20.20
N ARG A 130 15.39 11.12 -20.85
CA ARG A 130 14.17 10.51 -20.29
C ARG A 130 14.45 9.65 -19.07
N VAL A 131 15.48 8.80 -19.10
CA VAL A 131 15.87 7.99 -17.93
C VAL A 131 16.25 8.89 -16.75
N ALA A 132 17.02 9.96 -16.97
CA ALA A 132 17.38 10.90 -15.91
C ALA A 132 16.15 11.62 -15.32
N GLU A 133 15.17 11.98 -16.15
CA GLU A 133 13.91 12.56 -15.69
C GLU A 133 13.11 11.58 -14.81
N ILE A 134 12.98 10.33 -15.25
CA ILE A 134 12.29 9.27 -14.50
C ILE A 134 13.00 9.03 -13.17
N GLN A 135 14.34 8.99 -13.15
CA GLN A 135 15.12 8.85 -11.92
C GLN A 135 14.86 9.99 -10.93
N ARG A 136 14.80 11.24 -11.40
CA ARG A 136 14.46 12.39 -10.54
C ARG A 136 13.03 12.31 -10.02
N LYS A 137 12.08 11.83 -10.85
CA LYS A 137 10.69 11.62 -10.43
C LYS A 137 10.62 10.56 -9.31
N VAL A 138 11.27 9.41 -9.50
CA VAL A 138 11.37 8.34 -8.50
C VAL A 138 12.04 8.84 -7.21
N HIS A 139 13.13 9.60 -7.32
CA HIS A 139 13.82 10.18 -6.17
C HIS A 139 12.93 11.16 -5.39
N ARG A 140 12.16 11.99 -6.08
CA ARG A 140 11.19 12.91 -5.45
C ARG A 140 10.05 12.16 -4.75
N SER A 141 9.50 11.12 -5.38
CA SER A 141 8.45 10.29 -4.77
C SER A 141 8.93 9.50 -3.55
N LEU A 142 10.23 9.22 -3.46
CA LEU A 142 10.85 8.51 -2.33
C LEU A 142 11.33 9.43 -1.20
N GLY A 143 10.97 10.72 -1.22
CA GLY A 143 11.41 11.68 -0.20
C GLY A 143 12.92 11.96 -0.21
N GLY A 144 13.60 11.67 -1.32
CA GLY A 144 15.04 11.88 -1.49
C GLY A 144 15.95 10.76 -0.96
N GLU A 145 15.39 9.68 -0.41
CA GLU A 145 16.16 8.52 0.02
C GLU A 145 15.95 7.36 -0.96
N VAL A 146 16.95 7.07 -1.80
CA VAL A 146 16.89 5.98 -2.79
C VAL A 146 17.97 4.96 -2.50
N VAL A 147 17.62 3.90 -1.78
CA VAL A 147 18.52 2.75 -1.54
C VAL A 147 18.16 1.66 -2.54
N VAL A 148 18.91 1.61 -3.64
CA VAL A 148 18.70 0.62 -4.72
C VAL A 148 19.74 -0.47 -4.60
N LYS A 149 19.29 -1.73 -4.60
CA LYS A 149 20.18 -2.90 -4.58
C LYS A 149 20.57 -3.23 -6.02
N PRO A 150 21.88 -3.20 -6.35
CA PRO A 150 22.32 -3.55 -7.69
C PRO A 150 21.84 -4.94 -8.09
N TYR A 151 21.28 -5.06 -9.28
CA TYR A 151 20.91 -6.33 -9.88
C TYR A 151 22.17 -7.17 -10.12
N LYS A 152 22.15 -8.43 -9.66
CA LYS A 152 23.31 -9.36 -9.73
C LYS A 152 23.15 -10.45 -10.80
N GLY A 153 22.06 -10.44 -11.57
CA GLY A 153 21.85 -11.45 -12.60
C GLY A 153 22.84 -11.30 -13.76
N GLU A 154 23.13 -12.42 -14.42
CA GLU A 154 24.08 -12.49 -15.54
C GLU A 154 23.62 -11.70 -16.78
N HIS A 155 22.30 -11.50 -16.93
CA HIS A 155 21.72 -10.80 -18.06
C HIS A 155 20.98 -9.55 -17.58
N ILE A 156 21.37 -8.39 -18.13
CA ILE A 156 20.85 -7.08 -17.72
C ILE A 156 19.40 -6.87 -18.20
N ASN A 157 18.96 -7.57 -19.24
CA ASN A 157 17.56 -7.57 -19.66
C ASN A 157 16.75 -8.57 -18.80
N PRO A 158 15.73 -8.12 -18.05
CA PRO A 158 14.80 -8.99 -17.35
C PRO A 158 14.02 -9.81 -18.38
N ARG A 159 14.51 -11.02 -18.63
CA ARG A 159 13.77 -12.02 -19.39
C ARG A 159 12.47 -12.28 -18.64
N TYR A 160 11.34 -11.89 -19.21
CA TYR A 160 10.02 -12.34 -18.72
C TYR A 160 9.93 -13.88 -18.67
N TYR A 161 10.71 -14.56 -19.52
CA TYR A 161 10.83 -16.01 -19.58
C TYR A 161 12.31 -16.42 -19.72
N PRO A 162 13.05 -16.59 -18.60
CA PRO A 162 14.42 -17.08 -18.66
C PRO A 162 14.43 -18.50 -19.23
N GLY A 163 14.90 -18.64 -20.47
CA GLY A 163 15.06 -19.94 -21.15
C GLY A 163 14.15 -20.17 -22.37
N SER A 164 13.26 -19.25 -22.72
CA SER A 164 12.61 -19.31 -24.03
C SER A 164 13.61 -18.91 -25.11
N ALA A 165 13.69 -19.68 -26.21
CA ALA A 165 14.50 -19.32 -27.38
C ALA A 165 14.07 -17.96 -27.99
N ASP A 166 12.82 -17.58 -27.78
CA ASP A 166 12.23 -16.32 -28.25
C ASP A 166 12.36 -15.16 -27.25
N ALA A 167 13.22 -15.29 -26.23
CA ALA A 167 13.44 -14.22 -25.27
C ALA A 167 14.13 -13.02 -25.95
N ASP A 168 13.63 -11.82 -25.66
CA ASP A 168 14.24 -10.57 -26.11
C ASP A 168 15.69 -10.46 -25.60
N GLU A 169 16.65 -10.32 -26.51
CA GLU A 169 18.04 -10.05 -26.14
C GLU A 169 18.21 -8.65 -25.54
N GLY A 170 17.27 -7.73 -25.81
CA GLY A 170 17.24 -6.37 -25.27
C GLY A 170 18.15 -5.38 -25.99
N ILE A 171 19.00 -5.86 -26.91
CA ILE A 171 20.11 -5.09 -27.48
C ILE A 171 19.74 -4.52 -28.86
N VAL A 172 19.08 -5.32 -29.69
CA VAL A 172 18.84 -5.01 -31.09
C VAL A 172 17.59 -4.14 -31.23
N ASP A 173 17.62 -3.20 -32.15
CA ASP A 173 16.45 -2.44 -32.56
C ASP A 173 15.36 -3.42 -33.04
N LEU A 174 14.08 -3.21 -32.68
CA LEU A 174 12.99 -4.18 -32.95
C LEU A 174 12.12 -3.82 -34.15
N ASP A 175 12.03 -4.72 -35.12
CA ASP A 175 11.10 -4.54 -36.24
C ASP A 175 9.64 -4.75 -35.78
N SER A 176 8.69 -4.65 -36.72
CA SER A 176 7.29 -4.77 -36.37
C SER A 176 6.92 -6.14 -35.84
N ASP A 177 7.42 -7.21 -36.46
CA ASP A 177 7.07 -8.58 -36.10
C ASP A 177 7.81 -9.00 -34.83
N GLU A 178 9.06 -8.58 -34.68
CA GLU A 178 9.86 -8.74 -33.47
C GLU A 178 9.23 -8.03 -32.28
N TYR A 179 8.83 -6.76 -32.43
CA TYR A 179 8.18 -6.00 -31.36
C TYR A 179 6.89 -6.69 -30.89
N ILE A 180 6.05 -7.14 -31.83
CA ILE A 180 4.81 -7.85 -31.49
C ILE A 180 5.12 -9.10 -30.67
N ARG A 181 6.04 -9.94 -31.16
CA ARG A 181 6.41 -11.18 -30.48
C ARG A 181 6.99 -10.91 -29.08
N VAL A 182 8.00 -10.05 -28.99
CA VAL A 182 8.77 -9.89 -27.75
C VAL A 182 8.07 -9.03 -26.70
N ARG A 183 7.28 -8.03 -27.13
CA ARG A 183 6.65 -7.06 -26.24
C ARG A 183 5.16 -7.29 -26.13
N LEU A 184 4.42 -7.25 -27.23
CA LEU A 184 2.95 -7.31 -27.18
C LEU A 184 2.47 -8.71 -26.75
N GLU A 185 2.86 -9.76 -27.45
CA GLU A 185 2.43 -11.13 -27.20
C GLU A 185 2.96 -11.65 -25.85
N SER A 186 4.22 -11.34 -25.53
CA SER A 186 4.80 -11.68 -24.23
C SER A 186 4.00 -11.08 -23.07
N GLN A 187 3.62 -9.80 -23.17
CA GLN A 187 2.78 -9.15 -22.17
C GLN A 187 1.38 -9.77 -22.12
N LEU A 188 0.80 -10.10 -23.27
CA LEU A 188 -0.51 -10.74 -23.34
C LEU A 188 -0.51 -12.12 -22.65
N VAL A 189 0.48 -12.96 -22.94
CA VAL A 189 0.65 -14.28 -22.30
C VAL A 189 0.87 -14.12 -20.79
N TRP A 190 1.70 -13.16 -20.38
CA TRP A 190 1.95 -12.88 -18.96
C TRP A 190 0.67 -12.46 -18.23
N HIS A 191 -0.12 -11.54 -18.79
CA HIS A 191 -1.37 -11.05 -18.18
C HIS A 191 -2.42 -12.16 -18.10
N ILE A 192 -2.59 -12.97 -19.17
CA ILE A 192 -3.52 -14.12 -19.16
C ILE A 192 -3.15 -15.09 -18.05
N LYS A 193 -1.85 -15.46 -17.95
CA LYS A 193 -1.36 -16.35 -16.91
C LYS A 193 -1.60 -15.75 -15.52
N LYS A 194 -1.32 -14.46 -15.33
CA LYS A 194 -1.51 -13.78 -14.06
C LYS A 194 -2.97 -13.73 -13.61
N ILE A 195 -3.92 -13.47 -14.51
CA ILE A 195 -5.35 -13.54 -14.17
C ILE A 195 -5.71 -14.93 -13.66
N GLN A 196 -5.25 -15.99 -14.33
CA GLN A 196 -5.56 -17.36 -13.90
C GLN A 196 -4.97 -17.68 -12.52
N GLU A 197 -3.77 -17.20 -12.21
CA GLU A 197 -3.15 -17.31 -10.87
C GLU A 197 -3.96 -16.57 -9.79
N HIS A 198 -4.38 -15.34 -10.08
CA HIS A 198 -5.17 -14.52 -9.16
C HIS A 198 -6.59 -15.07 -8.96
N GLN A 199 -7.25 -15.57 -10.01
CA GLN A 199 -8.56 -16.23 -9.93
C GLN A 199 -8.50 -17.50 -9.05
N LYS A 200 -7.47 -18.33 -9.23
CA LYS A 200 -7.25 -19.51 -8.36
C LYS A 200 -7.03 -19.10 -6.90
N SER A 201 -6.31 -18.00 -6.68
CA SER A 201 -6.05 -17.48 -5.33
C SER A 201 -7.32 -16.93 -4.68
N ARG A 202 -8.12 -16.13 -5.41
CA ARG A 202 -9.44 -15.64 -4.97
C ARG A 202 -10.33 -16.79 -4.54
N MET A 203 -10.49 -17.80 -5.40
CA MET A 203 -11.30 -18.98 -5.10
C MET A 203 -10.84 -19.69 -3.83
N ARG A 204 -9.53 -19.84 -3.62
CA ARG A 204 -8.97 -20.46 -2.41
C ARG A 204 -9.30 -19.65 -1.15
N PHE A 205 -9.18 -18.32 -1.20
CA PHE A 205 -9.51 -17.46 -0.06
C PHE A 205 -11.01 -17.48 0.25
N THR A 206 -11.88 -17.39 -0.77
CA THR A 206 -13.33 -17.48 -0.60
C THR A 206 -13.73 -18.83 0.02
N ILE A 207 -13.17 -19.94 -0.45
CA ILE A 207 -13.40 -21.25 0.15
C ILE A 207 -12.94 -21.28 1.61
N ALA A 208 -11.76 -20.73 1.92
CA ALA A 208 -11.25 -20.69 3.29
C ALA A 208 -12.18 -19.89 4.22
N ILE A 209 -12.62 -18.70 3.81
CA ILE A 209 -13.56 -17.85 4.55
C ILE A 209 -14.86 -18.60 4.84
N LEU A 210 -15.47 -19.21 3.81
CA LEU A 210 -16.70 -19.99 3.96
C LEU A 210 -16.51 -21.21 4.88
N MET A 211 -15.37 -21.90 4.78
CA MET A 211 -15.05 -23.03 5.65
C MET A 211 -14.93 -22.61 7.11
N PHE A 212 -14.18 -21.54 7.42
CA PHE A 212 -14.05 -21.07 8.80
C PHE A 212 -15.36 -20.50 9.35
N GLY A 213 -16.14 -19.79 8.54
CA GLY A 213 -17.49 -19.35 8.92
C GLY A 213 -18.42 -20.52 9.24
N GLY A 214 -18.40 -21.57 8.40
CA GLY A 214 -19.18 -22.79 8.61
C GLY A 214 -18.76 -23.57 9.85
N ILE A 215 -17.45 -23.69 10.12
CA ILE A 215 -16.94 -24.33 11.35
C ILE A 215 -17.35 -23.53 12.59
N GLY A 216 -17.30 -22.19 12.53
CA GLY A 216 -17.79 -21.33 13.61
C GLY A 216 -19.27 -21.56 13.91
N ALA A 217 -20.13 -21.57 12.89
CA ALA A 217 -21.55 -21.87 13.06
C ALA A 217 -21.79 -23.28 13.66
N LEU A 218 -20.99 -24.28 13.26
CA LEU A 218 -21.05 -25.62 13.83
C LEU A 218 -20.67 -25.64 15.31
N PHE A 219 -19.61 -24.94 15.72
CA PHE A 219 -19.21 -24.83 17.13
C PHE A 219 -20.29 -24.17 17.98
N ALA A 220 -20.94 -23.11 17.47
CA ALA A 220 -22.06 -22.49 18.16
C ALA A 220 -23.23 -23.45 18.37
N GLY A 221 -23.59 -24.24 17.35
CA GLY A 221 -24.67 -25.23 17.45
C GLY A 221 -24.35 -26.41 18.38
N LEU A 222 -23.09 -26.81 18.48
CA LEU A 222 -22.63 -27.91 19.32
C LEU A 222 -22.47 -27.55 20.80
N ASP A 223 -22.55 -26.28 21.17
CA ASP A 223 -22.41 -25.85 22.56
C ASP A 223 -23.48 -26.48 23.48
N MET A 224 -24.66 -26.77 22.93
CA MET A 224 -25.70 -27.53 23.63
C MET A 224 -25.25 -28.94 24.04
N LEU A 225 -24.35 -29.57 23.27
CA LEU A 225 -23.85 -30.93 23.53
C LEU A 225 -22.54 -30.93 24.33
N PHE A 226 -21.72 -29.91 24.17
CA PHE A 226 -20.40 -29.80 24.78
C PHE A 226 -20.20 -28.39 25.32
N ALA A 227 -20.29 -28.25 26.65
CA ALA A 227 -20.10 -26.97 27.32
C ALA A 227 -18.72 -26.38 27.01
N GLY A 228 -18.68 -25.13 26.55
CA GLY A 228 -17.45 -24.38 26.29
C GLY A 228 -16.93 -24.48 24.84
N ILE A 229 -17.61 -25.22 23.96
CA ILE A 229 -17.25 -25.22 22.53
C ILE A 229 -17.58 -23.88 21.88
N ALA A 230 -18.62 -23.15 22.35
CA ALA A 230 -18.98 -21.84 21.80
C ALA A 230 -17.83 -20.81 21.81
N VAL A 231 -16.89 -20.91 22.75
CA VAL A 231 -15.75 -19.97 22.83
C VAL A 231 -14.82 -20.07 21.61
N TRP A 232 -14.77 -21.24 20.95
CA TRP A 232 -13.96 -21.45 19.74
C TRP A 232 -14.50 -20.74 18.50
N VAL A 233 -15.75 -20.26 18.53
CA VAL A 233 -16.34 -19.44 17.46
C VAL A 233 -15.55 -18.15 17.25
N ALA A 234 -15.01 -17.57 18.33
CA ALA A 234 -14.16 -16.39 18.25
C ALA A 234 -12.88 -16.66 17.44
N LEU A 235 -12.25 -17.83 17.61
CA LEU A 235 -11.05 -18.20 16.85
C LEU A 235 -11.34 -18.33 15.35
N THR A 236 -12.41 -19.05 14.99
CA THR A 236 -12.76 -19.24 13.58
C THR A 236 -13.13 -17.91 12.91
N THR A 237 -13.78 -17.02 13.66
CA THR A 237 -14.11 -15.66 13.19
C THR A 237 -12.84 -14.84 12.98
N ALA A 238 -11.89 -14.87 13.93
CA ALA A 238 -10.61 -14.18 13.81
C ALA A 238 -9.79 -14.70 12.60
N ILE A 239 -9.76 -16.01 12.37
CA ILE A 239 -9.11 -16.58 11.18
C ILE A 239 -9.81 -16.12 9.90
N SER A 240 -11.14 -16.18 9.86
CA SER A 240 -11.92 -15.72 8.70
C SER A 240 -11.63 -14.26 8.38
N SER A 241 -11.67 -13.39 9.39
CA SER A 241 -11.33 -11.96 9.24
C SER A 241 -9.90 -11.76 8.77
N ALA A 242 -8.93 -12.48 9.33
CA ALA A 242 -7.53 -12.38 8.89
C ALA A 242 -7.35 -12.80 7.42
N VAL A 243 -8.08 -13.82 6.96
CA VAL A 243 -8.06 -14.24 5.55
C VAL A 243 -8.72 -13.20 4.65
N THR A 244 -9.85 -12.60 5.07
CA THR A 244 -10.50 -11.49 4.35
C THR A 244 -9.55 -10.31 4.20
N ASN A 245 -8.94 -9.85 5.29
CA ASN A 245 -8.00 -8.74 5.28
C ASN A 245 -6.78 -9.04 4.38
N TRP A 246 -6.32 -10.29 4.35
CA TRP A 246 -5.25 -10.71 3.43
C TRP A 246 -5.69 -10.68 1.97
N GLN A 247 -6.93 -11.09 1.66
CA GLN A 247 -7.47 -11.02 0.30
C GLN A 247 -7.59 -9.57 -0.19
N GLU A 248 -8.07 -8.67 0.68
CA GLU A 248 -8.18 -7.24 0.41
C GLU A 248 -6.81 -6.60 0.18
N LEU A 249 -5.83 -6.91 1.04
CA LEU A 249 -4.44 -6.45 0.89
C LEU A 249 -3.81 -6.90 -0.43
N MET A 250 -4.12 -8.10 -0.89
CA MET A 250 -3.64 -8.61 -2.18
C MET A 250 -4.31 -7.92 -3.38
N GLY A 251 -5.34 -7.10 -3.16
CA GLY A 251 -6.01 -6.30 -4.19
C GLY A 251 -6.61 -7.13 -5.33
N VAL A 252 -6.96 -8.39 -5.07
CA VAL A 252 -7.29 -9.34 -6.14
C VAL A 252 -8.51 -8.89 -6.96
N ASP A 253 -9.48 -8.25 -6.30
CA ASP A 253 -10.69 -7.75 -6.93
C ASP A 253 -10.45 -6.52 -7.82
N VAL A 254 -9.35 -5.78 -7.59
CA VAL A 254 -8.93 -4.66 -8.46
C VAL A 254 -8.00 -5.15 -9.58
N ILE A 255 -7.10 -6.09 -9.28
CA ILE A 255 -6.10 -6.60 -10.24
C ILE A 255 -6.76 -7.34 -11.42
N ILE A 256 -7.73 -8.21 -11.14
CA ILE A 256 -8.38 -9.05 -12.16
C ILE A 256 -9.07 -8.21 -13.27
N PRO A 257 -9.97 -7.25 -12.96
CA PRO A 257 -10.61 -6.45 -14.00
C PRO A 257 -9.59 -5.58 -14.75
N ASN A 258 -8.59 -5.02 -14.06
CA ASN A 258 -7.54 -4.22 -14.69
C ASN A 258 -6.73 -5.04 -15.71
N TYR A 259 -6.32 -6.26 -15.37
CA TYR A 259 -5.65 -7.14 -16.33
C TYR A 259 -6.56 -7.61 -17.45
N SER A 260 -7.85 -7.86 -17.17
CA SER A 260 -8.82 -8.26 -18.19
C SER A 260 -8.97 -7.18 -19.26
N LYS A 261 -9.04 -5.91 -18.83
CA LYS A 261 -9.05 -4.74 -19.70
C LYS A 261 -7.79 -4.66 -20.57
N VAL A 262 -6.59 -4.81 -19.98
CA VAL A 262 -5.34 -4.81 -20.75
C VAL A 262 -5.31 -5.91 -21.79
N ILE A 263 -5.73 -7.13 -21.45
CA ILE A 263 -5.78 -8.25 -22.41
C ILE A 263 -6.72 -7.93 -23.57
N LEU A 264 -7.89 -7.35 -23.29
CA LEU A 264 -8.83 -6.92 -24.33
C LEU A 264 -8.19 -5.87 -25.25
N GLU A 265 -7.64 -4.80 -24.70
CA GLU A 265 -7.04 -3.71 -25.48
C GLU A 265 -5.80 -4.18 -26.28
N LEU A 266 -4.95 -5.03 -25.70
CA LEU A 266 -3.81 -5.62 -26.42
C LEU A 266 -4.23 -6.59 -27.52
N ASN A 267 -5.29 -7.39 -27.32
CA ASN A 267 -5.85 -8.23 -28.39
C ASN A 267 -6.37 -7.37 -29.54
N ILE A 268 -7.11 -6.29 -29.26
CA ILE A 268 -7.62 -5.37 -30.30
C ILE A 268 -6.46 -4.80 -31.12
N LEU A 269 -5.37 -4.37 -30.48
CA LEU A 269 -4.18 -3.88 -31.19
C LEU A 269 -3.51 -4.96 -32.03
N ARG A 270 -3.36 -6.17 -31.49
CA ARG A 270 -2.79 -7.31 -32.21
C ARG A 270 -3.63 -7.66 -33.43
N ASP A 271 -4.93 -7.78 -33.25
CA ASP A 271 -5.86 -8.21 -34.30
C ASP A 271 -5.96 -7.13 -35.39
N ASN A 272 -5.95 -5.85 -35.02
CA ASN A 272 -5.82 -4.74 -35.96
C ASN A 272 -4.54 -4.86 -36.80
N TRP A 273 -3.38 -5.06 -36.18
CA TRP A 273 -2.12 -5.22 -36.91
C TRP A 273 -2.11 -6.43 -37.84
N ILE A 274 -2.64 -7.57 -37.39
CA ILE A 274 -2.72 -8.79 -38.20
C ILE A 274 -3.67 -8.61 -39.39
N SER A 275 -4.73 -7.80 -39.23
CA SER A 275 -5.71 -7.53 -40.28
C SER A 275 -5.17 -6.65 -41.41
N LEU A 276 -4.14 -5.84 -41.16
CA LEU A 276 -3.53 -4.98 -42.17
C LEU A 276 -2.84 -5.81 -43.27
N THR A 277 -3.11 -5.46 -44.52
CA THR A 277 -2.37 -6.03 -45.66
C THR A 277 -0.91 -5.58 -45.65
N SER A 278 -0.02 -6.32 -46.32
CA SER A 278 1.41 -5.95 -46.38
C SER A 278 1.68 -4.55 -46.95
N LYS A 279 0.73 -3.97 -47.70
CA LYS A 279 0.81 -2.59 -48.21
C LYS A 279 0.41 -1.55 -47.16
N GLU A 280 -0.51 -1.91 -46.27
CA GLU A 280 -1.01 -1.05 -45.19
C GLU A 280 -0.14 -1.11 -43.94
N LYS A 281 0.70 -2.15 -43.79
CA LYS A 281 1.76 -2.27 -42.77
C LYS A 281 2.88 -1.26 -43.00
N THR A 282 2.52 0.02 -42.94
CA THR A 282 3.42 1.15 -43.05
C THR A 282 4.15 1.39 -41.73
N GLN A 283 5.26 2.14 -41.80
CA GLN A 283 6.00 2.55 -40.60
C GLN A 283 5.13 3.42 -39.67
N VAL A 284 4.19 4.19 -40.23
CA VAL A 284 3.27 5.04 -39.45
C VAL A 284 2.32 4.18 -38.63
N GLU A 285 1.70 3.17 -39.24
CA GLU A 285 0.84 2.22 -38.52
C GLU A 285 1.62 1.42 -37.47
N PHE A 286 2.87 1.04 -37.78
CA PHE A 286 3.74 0.41 -36.78
C PHE A 286 3.98 1.30 -35.57
N PHE A 287 4.34 2.57 -35.79
CA PHE A 287 4.57 3.52 -34.70
C PHE A 287 3.30 3.81 -33.90
N LYS A 288 2.14 3.87 -34.56
CA LYS A 288 0.83 4.00 -33.92
C LYS A 288 0.54 2.81 -33.01
N MET A 289 0.78 1.59 -33.47
CA MET A 289 0.64 0.39 -32.66
C MET A 289 1.57 0.42 -31.44
N VAL A 290 2.88 0.67 -31.63
CA VAL A 290 3.85 0.76 -30.52
C VAL A 290 3.42 1.79 -29.48
N ARG A 291 3.04 3.00 -29.90
CA ARG A 291 2.58 4.05 -28.98
C ARG A 291 1.34 3.62 -28.20
N SER A 292 0.40 2.95 -28.87
CA SER A 292 -0.84 2.48 -28.25
C SER A 292 -0.56 1.37 -27.23
N THR A 293 0.25 0.37 -27.59
CA THR A 293 0.67 -0.71 -26.68
C THR A 293 1.36 -0.16 -25.44
N GLU A 294 2.37 0.69 -25.62
CA GLU A 294 3.10 1.28 -24.51
C GLU A 294 2.24 2.22 -23.64
N LYS A 295 1.23 2.90 -24.24
CA LYS A 295 0.26 3.71 -23.48
C LYS A 295 -0.65 2.84 -22.64
N ILE A 296 -1.19 1.75 -23.19
CA ILE A 296 -2.07 0.80 -22.49
C ILE A 296 -1.33 0.22 -21.28
N LEU A 297 -0.15 -0.36 -21.50
CA LEU A 297 0.66 -0.96 -20.43
C LEU A 297 1.01 0.06 -19.34
N TRP A 298 1.39 1.28 -19.73
CA TRP A 298 1.68 2.33 -18.76
C TRP A 298 0.43 2.76 -17.97
N SER A 299 -0.71 2.94 -18.64
CA SER A 299 -1.95 3.36 -18.00
C SER A 299 -2.45 2.34 -16.98
N GLN A 300 -2.31 1.04 -17.28
CA GLN A 300 -2.62 -0.01 -16.33
C GLN A 300 -1.68 0.01 -15.13
N ASN A 301 -0.38 0.19 -15.35
CA ASN A 301 0.57 0.26 -14.25
C ASN A 301 0.24 1.43 -13.31
N VAL A 302 -0.13 2.60 -13.85
CA VAL A 302 -0.58 3.75 -13.05
C VAL A 302 -1.87 3.43 -12.27
N GLN A 303 -2.87 2.80 -12.89
CA GLN A 303 -4.10 2.38 -12.21
C GLN A 303 -3.83 1.37 -11.09
N PHE A 304 -2.94 0.40 -11.34
CA PHE A 304 -2.53 -0.57 -10.33
C PHE A 304 -1.84 0.10 -9.14
N ILE A 305 -0.92 1.03 -9.40
CA ILE A 305 -0.24 1.78 -8.33
C ILE A 305 -1.25 2.59 -7.52
N SER A 306 -2.15 3.33 -8.18
CA SER A 306 -3.16 4.14 -7.51
C SER A 306 -4.08 3.28 -6.62
N ALA A 307 -4.57 2.16 -7.15
CA ALA A 307 -5.43 1.26 -6.39
C ALA A 307 -4.69 0.60 -5.20
N MET A 308 -3.40 0.29 -5.37
CA MET A 308 -2.59 -0.26 -4.29
C MET A 308 -2.27 0.81 -3.23
N GLN A 309 -2.04 2.06 -3.61
CA GLN A 309 -1.88 3.17 -2.67
C GLN A 309 -3.15 3.38 -1.84
N GLU A 310 -4.31 3.40 -2.49
CA GLU A 310 -5.61 3.51 -1.81
C GLU A 310 -5.85 2.34 -0.85
N ALA A 311 -5.63 1.09 -1.29
CA ALA A 311 -5.78 -0.08 -0.43
C ALA A 311 -4.80 -0.08 0.76
N MET A 312 -3.59 0.46 0.56
CA MET A 312 -2.61 0.63 1.63
C MET A 312 -3.01 1.70 2.64
N GLU A 313 -3.47 2.85 2.18
CA GLU A 313 -3.96 3.94 3.03
C GLU A 313 -5.18 3.50 3.84
N GLU A 314 -6.12 2.76 3.22
CA GLU A 314 -7.27 2.19 3.92
C GLU A 314 -6.85 1.16 4.98
N ALA A 315 -5.92 0.26 4.64
CA ALA A 315 -5.40 -0.73 5.59
C ALA A 315 -4.62 -0.11 6.75
N GLU A 316 -3.88 0.99 6.51
CA GLU A 316 -3.21 1.77 7.55
C GLU A 316 -4.24 2.49 8.45
N ALA A 317 -5.23 3.14 7.86
CA ALA A 317 -6.30 3.82 8.61
C ALA A 317 -7.14 2.85 9.45
N GLN A 318 -7.43 1.65 8.95
CA GLN A 318 -8.12 0.61 9.73
C GLN A 318 -7.26 0.12 10.90
N GLN A 319 -5.96 0.00 10.68
CA GLN A 319 -5.03 -0.44 11.69
C GLN A 319 -4.81 0.59 12.81
N GLU A 320 -4.73 1.87 12.47
CA GLU A 320 -4.66 2.95 13.46
C GLU A 320 -5.89 2.93 14.38
N LYS A 321 -7.08 2.75 13.82
CA LYS A 321 -8.32 2.62 14.62
C LYS A 321 -8.28 1.42 15.56
N ILE A 322 -7.78 0.27 15.12
CA ILE A 322 -7.65 -0.92 15.97
C ILE A 322 -6.69 -0.65 17.13
N VAL A 323 -5.58 0.04 16.88
CA VAL A 323 -4.62 0.41 17.94
C VAL A 323 -5.23 1.40 18.91
N GLU A 324 -5.94 2.42 18.42
CA GLU A 324 -6.65 3.41 19.24
C GLU A 324 -7.71 2.73 20.12
N GLU A 325 -8.55 1.88 19.55
CA GLU A 325 -9.57 1.11 20.26
C GLU A 325 -8.94 0.15 21.29
N MET A 326 -7.81 -0.48 20.98
CA MET A 326 -7.07 -1.31 21.94
C MET A 326 -6.49 -0.50 23.09
N ILE A 327 -5.99 0.72 22.83
CA ILE A 327 -5.49 1.61 23.88
C ILE A 327 -6.64 2.03 24.78
N GLU A 328 -7.77 2.46 24.21
CA GLU A 328 -8.97 2.85 24.95
C GLU A 328 -9.49 1.68 25.80
N MET A 329 -9.63 0.49 25.21
CA MET A 329 -10.06 -0.71 25.93
C MET A 329 -9.07 -1.10 27.03
N SER A 330 -7.76 -0.94 26.82
CA SER A 330 -6.76 -1.22 27.85
C SER A 330 -6.84 -0.24 29.03
N GLN A 331 -7.14 1.03 28.75
CA GLN A 331 -7.34 2.07 29.77
C GLN A 331 -8.63 1.81 30.55
N GLU A 332 -9.71 1.42 29.87
CA GLU A 332 -10.97 1.07 30.53
C GLU A 332 -10.82 -0.17 31.43
N VAL A 333 -10.16 -1.22 30.94
CA VAL A 333 -9.89 -2.43 31.74
C VAL A 333 -8.99 -2.10 32.94
N ALA A 334 -7.95 -1.29 32.76
CA ALA A 334 -7.10 -0.84 33.86
C ALA A 334 -7.90 -0.05 34.90
N GLY A 335 -8.79 0.84 34.46
CA GLY A 335 -9.70 1.59 35.32
C GLY A 335 -10.63 0.70 36.12
N ARG A 336 -11.29 -0.29 35.47
CA ARG A 336 -12.18 -1.25 36.14
C ARG A 336 -11.44 -2.12 37.15
N VAL A 337 -10.23 -2.60 36.81
CA VAL A 337 -9.40 -3.39 37.74
C VAL A 337 -8.97 -2.55 38.94
N GLN A 338 -8.63 -1.28 38.73
CA GLN A 338 -8.27 -0.37 39.82
C GLN A 338 -9.48 -0.08 40.73
N GLU A 339 -10.67 0.11 40.16
CA GLU A 339 -11.92 0.29 40.91
C GLU A 339 -12.26 -0.95 41.74
N GLU A 340 -12.17 -2.15 41.16
CA GLU A 340 -12.42 -3.42 41.85
C GLU A 340 -11.43 -3.66 43.01
N ILE A 341 -10.13 -3.39 42.81
CA ILE A 341 -9.12 -3.47 43.88
C ILE A 341 -9.43 -2.48 45.01
N LEU A 342 -9.87 -1.27 44.67
CA LEU A 342 -10.22 -0.24 45.65
C LEU A 342 -11.47 -0.64 46.44
N GLU A 343 -12.48 -1.21 45.77
CA GLU A 343 -13.68 -1.76 46.43
C GLU A 343 -13.36 -2.97 47.32
N GLU A 344 -12.52 -3.90 46.88
CA GLU A 344 -12.11 -5.06 47.69
C GLU A 344 -11.29 -4.62 48.92
N ALA A 345 -10.35 -3.69 48.75
CA ALA A 345 -9.60 -3.11 49.87
C ALA A 345 -10.53 -2.40 50.86
N ARG A 346 -11.52 -1.64 50.37
CA ARG A 346 -12.54 -1.00 51.21
C ARG A 346 -13.36 -2.03 51.98
N ARG A 347 -13.82 -3.09 51.31
CA ARG A 347 -14.59 -4.16 51.94
C ARG A 347 -13.79 -4.91 53.00
N SER A 348 -12.52 -5.22 52.72
CA SER A 348 -11.61 -5.85 53.68
C SER A 348 -11.37 -4.97 54.91
N MET A 349 -11.19 -3.66 54.72
CA MET A 349 -11.08 -2.70 55.82
C MET A 349 -12.36 -2.61 56.66
N GLU A 350 -13.54 -2.59 56.03
CA GLU A 350 -14.83 -2.59 56.74
C GLU A 350 -15.04 -3.89 57.55
N GLU A 351 -14.70 -5.05 56.99
CA GLU A 351 -14.76 -6.34 57.68
C GLU A 351 -13.78 -6.40 58.87
N ALA A 352 -12.56 -5.90 58.70
CA ALA A 352 -11.56 -5.81 59.77
C ALA A 352 -12.02 -4.87 60.90
N ALA A 353 -12.63 -3.72 60.56
CA ALA A 353 -13.18 -2.78 61.52
C ALA A 353 -14.35 -3.40 62.32
N GLN A 354 -15.23 -4.13 61.66
CA GLN A 354 -16.33 -4.84 62.31
C GLN A 354 -15.84 -5.96 63.24
N ALA A 355 -14.83 -6.74 62.81
CA ALA A 355 -14.23 -7.78 63.65
C ALA A 355 -13.52 -7.20 64.89
N ALA A 356 -12.82 -6.07 64.73
CA ALA A 356 -12.20 -5.35 65.84
C ALA A 356 -13.25 -4.85 66.85
N ALA A 357 -14.36 -4.30 66.36
CA ALA A 357 -15.49 -3.89 67.21
C ALA A 357 -16.14 -5.08 67.95
N ALA A 358 -16.31 -6.23 67.28
CA ALA A 358 -16.94 -7.42 67.86
C ALA A 358 -16.07 -8.13 68.92
N SER A 359 -14.74 -8.04 68.82
CA SER A 359 -13.80 -8.69 69.75
C SER A 359 -13.68 -8.00 71.12
N GLY A 360 -14.36 -6.87 71.34
CA GLY A 360 -14.30 -6.14 72.60
C GLY A 360 -12.96 -5.44 72.87
N MET A 361 -12.05 -5.40 71.89
CA MET A 361 -10.74 -4.73 72.01
C MET A 361 -10.82 -3.19 72.08
N ILE A 362 -12.02 -2.61 72.06
CA ILE A 362 -12.25 -1.17 72.26
C ILE A 362 -12.97 -0.96 73.60
N GLU A 363 -12.36 -1.41 74.70
CA GLU A 363 -12.67 -0.88 76.02
C GLU A 363 -11.80 0.38 76.28
N ASP A 364 -12.45 1.52 76.08
CA ASP A 364 -12.31 2.74 76.90
C ASP A 364 -11.06 3.64 76.79
N HIS A 365 -10.22 3.54 75.76
CA HIS A 365 -9.18 4.58 75.52
C HIS A 365 -9.28 5.28 74.15
N GLN A 366 -9.69 6.56 74.25
CA GLN A 366 -9.63 7.63 73.25
C GLN A 366 -10.28 7.36 71.89
N ARG A 367 -11.52 7.86 71.74
CA ARG A 367 -12.22 8.05 70.46
C ARG A 367 -11.42 8.98 69.54
N LEU A 368 -10.47 8.45 68.78
CA LEU A 368 -10.04 9.11 67.55
C LEU A 368 -11.08 8.83 66.46
N PRO A 369 -11.55 9.84 65.72
CA PRO A 369 -12.52 9.64 64.66
C PRO A 369 -11.90 8.73 63.59
N ILE A 370 -12.58 7.64 63.26
CA ILE A 370 -12.18 6.63 62.26
C ILE A 370 -11.73 7.29 60.93
N GLY A 371 -12.27 8.47 60.60
CA GLY A 371 -11.84 9.29 59.47
C GLY A 371 -10.37 9.73 59.45
N MET A 372 -9.71 9.88 60.61
CA MET A 372 -8.26 10.22 60.66
C MET A 372 -7.36 9.01 60.36
N ILE A 373 -7.77 7.80 60.71
CA ILE A 373 -7.01 6.57 60.41
C ILE A 373 -7.11 6.27 58.89
N PHE A 374 -8.28 6.53 58.29
CA PHE A 374 -8.50 6.37 56.86
C PHE A 374 -7.58 7.28 56.01
N ASN A 375 -7.44 8.57 56.39
CA ASN A 375 -6.55 9.51 55.71
C ASN A 375 -5.05 9.22 55.94
N ALA A 376 -4.67 8.70 57.11
CA ALA A 376 -3.28 8.36 57.40
C ALA A 376 -2.81 7.07 56.70
N ALA A 377 -3.71 6.11 56.46
CA ALA A 377 -3.39 4.84 55.80
C ALA A 377 -3.36 4.93 54.26
N LEU A 378 -4.21 5.78 53.66
CA LEU A 378 -4.29 5.96 52.20
C LEU A 378 -3.41 7.10 51.66
N GLY A 379 -2.99 8.04 52.52
CA GLY A 379 -2.11 9.16 52.14
C GLY A 379 -0.83 8.76 51.39
N PRO A 380 -0.13 7.65 51.73
CA PRO A 380 1.04 7.19 50.98
C PRO A 380 0.70 6.58 49.62
N ALA A 381 -0.49 5.98 49.44
CA ALA A 381 -0.88 5.32 48.20
C ALA A 381 -1.38 6.32 47.13
N GLN A 382 -2.00 7.44 47.55
CA GLN A 382 -2.38 8.54 46.65
C GLN A 382 -1.19 9.43 46.26
N ALA A 383 -0.14 9.50 47.07
CA ALA A 383 1.05 10.33 46.80
C ALA A 383 2.02 9.73 45.74
N VAL A 384 1.85 8.46 45.35
CA VAL A 384 2.73 7.79 44.37
C VAL A 384 2.22 7.91 42.93
N ILE A 385 0.97 8.35 42.70
CA ILE A 385 0.33 8.35 41.37
C ILE A 385 0.09 9.77 40.79
N LEU A 386 0.40 10.84 41.54
CA LEU A 386 0.20 12.24 41.09
C LEU A 386 1.48 13.01 40.75
N HIS A 387 2.57 12.33 40.42
CA HIS A 387 3.79 12.97 39.90
C HIS A 387 4.13 12.40 38.53
N ASP A 388 3.48 12.89 37.47
CA ASP A 388 4.02 12.77 36.10
C ASP A 388 3.57 13.89 35.12
N ASP A 389 2.92 14.97 35.58
CA ASP A 389 2.56 16.11 34.71
C ASP A 389 2.94 17.45 35.36
N GLU A 390 4.23 17.80 35.38
CA GLU A 390 4.71 19.19 35.45
C GLU A 390 6.24 19.24 35.21
N GLU A 391 6.66 19.23 33.93
CA GLU A 391 7.96 19.82 33.56
C GLU A 391 7.70 21.12 32.82
N ASP A 392 7.77 22.20 33.60
CA ASP A 392 7.95 23.56 33.18
C ASP A 392 9.15 23.69 32.22
N ALA A 393 8.88 24.29 31.07
CA ALA A 393 9.89 24.88 30.22
C ALA A 393 10.56 26.07 30.94
N PRO A 394 11.91 26.18 30.92
CA PRO A 394 12.54 27.47 31.14
C PRO A 394 12.82 28.14 29.79
N ASP A 395 12.06 29.21 29.53
CA ASP A 395 12.50 30.33 28.71
C ASP A 395 13.78 30.94 29.32
N GLY A 396 14.81 31.15 28.50
CA GLY A 396 15.78 32.21 28.80
C GLY A 396 17.24 32.00 28.39
N PHE A 397 17.59 32.65 27.27
CA PHE A 397 18.86 33.32 26.98
C PHE A 397 20.11 32.51 26.58
N GLY A 398 20.63 32.84 25.39
CA GLY A 398 22.02 32.61 25.02
C GLY A 398 22.31 32.72 23.53
N GLU A 399 22.29 33.94 22.98
CA GLU A 399 23.02 34.23 21.74
C GLU A 399 24.51 33.90 21.93
N GLU A 400 25.05 32.93 21.21
CA GLU A 400 26.49 32.84 20.98
C GLU A 400 26.80 32.23 19.59
N LYS A 401 27.33 33.07 18.71
CA LYS A 401 28.14 32.74 17.54
C LYS A 401 29.45 33.55 17.69
N PRO A 402 30.55 33.20 17.01
CA PRO A 402 31.18 31.89 16.87
C PRO A 402 32.71 32.00 17.17
N SER A 403 33.35 30.95 17.71
CA SER A 403 34.82 30.92 17.85
C SER A 403 35.46 29.91 16.90
N ALA A 404 36.29 30.42 15.99
CA ALA A 404 37.26 29.68 15.18
C ALA A 404 38.35 29.01 16.03
N PRO A 405 39.11 28.07 15.44
CA PRO A 405 40.55 28.30 15.26
C PRO A 405 41.04 27.85 13.85
N ALA A 406 41.74 28.71 13.11
CA ALA A 406 43.19 28.91 13.10
C ALA A 406 43.96 28.05 12.06
N LYS A 407 44.27 28.71 10.93
CA LYS A 407 45.52 28.76 10.14
C LYS A 407 46.49 27.56 10.13
N ALA A 408 46.71 27.04 8.91
CA ALA A 408 48.03 26.66 8.37
C ALA A 408 48.03 26.91 6.83
N LYS A 409 48.68 27.99 6.34
CA LYS A 409 49.98 28.02 5.58
C LYS A 409 49.89 27.35 4.18
N ALA A 410 49.57 28.10 3.10
CA ALA A 410 50.47 28.69 2.07
C ALA A 410 51.36 27.63 1.36
N GLU A 411 51.30 27.35 0.05
CA GLU A 411 51.57 28.15 -1.18
C GLU A 411 51.54 27.16 -2.40
N PRO A 412 51.84 27.51 -3.67
CA PRO A 412 51.24 28.50 -4.58
C PRO A 412 50.71 27.88 -5.90
N THR A 413 49.78 28.59 -6.54
CA THR A 413 49.42 28.47 -7.97
C THR A 413 50.60 28.83 -8.90
N PRO A 414 50.53 28.44 -10.18
CA PRO A 414 50.81 29.40 -11.24
C PRO A 414 49.67 29.56 -12.26
N LYS A 415 49.54 30.83 -12.66
CA LYS A 415 48.62 31.45 -13.61
C LYS A 415 48.89 31.06 -15.06
N THR A 416 47.83 31.07 -15.87
CA THR A 416 47.75 31.64 -17.25
C THR A 416 46.34 31.37 -17.79
N LYS A 417 45.66 32.16 -18.63
CA LYS A 417 45.55 33.57 -19.06
C LYS A 417 44.29 33.56 -19.99
N PRO A 418 43.49 34.64 -20.15
CA PRO A 418 42.18 34.56 -20.80
C PRO A 418 42.20 34.90 -22.31
N GLU A 419 41.04 34.70 -22.95
CA GLU A 419 40.55 35.11 -24.30
C GLU A 419 40.86 34.23 -25.53
N PRO A 420 40.01 34.25 -26.61
CA PRO A 420 38.80 35.06 -26.84
C PRO A 420 37.54 34.28 -27.32
N GLU A 421 36.45 35.02 -27.34
CA GLU A 421 35.17 34.83 -28.04
C GLU A 421 35.33 34.33 -29.49
N LEU A 422 34.40 33.46 -29.92
CA LEU A 422 33.98 33.30 -31.31
C LEU A 422 32.58 32.68 -31.30
N GLU A 423 31.58 33.53 -31.47
CA GLU A 423 30.25 33.16 -31.94
C GLU A 423 30.34 32.61 -33.37
N PRO A 424 29.46 31.67 -33.75
CA PRO A 424 28.93 31.66 -35.09
C PRO A 424 27.46 32.07 -35.07
N GLU A 425 27.19 33.18 -35.75
CA GLU A 425 25.88 33.55 -36.26
C GLU A 425 25.20 32.33 -36.89
N LEU A 426 24.05 31.94 -36.35
CA LEU A 426 23.15 30.97 -36.96
C LEU A 426 21.92 31.72 -37.43
N SER A 427 22.00 32.05 -38.72
CA SER A 427 20.97 32.37 -39.70
C SER A 427 19.54 32.03 -39.28
N ASP A 428 18.70 33.06 -39.35
CA ASP A 428 17.26 32.97 -39.63
C ASP A 428 16.98 31.99 -40.77
N ASN A 429 16.05 31.05 -40.56
CA ASN A 429 14.96 30.74 -41.48
C ASN A 429 14.10 29.57 -40.98
N ASP A 430 12.81 29.75 -41.23
CA ASP A 430 11.71 28.77 -41.24
C ASP A 430 11.03 28.51 -39.89
N GLU A 431 10.27 29.52 -39.44
CA GLU A 431 8.99 29.28 -38.75
C GLU A 431 8.11 28.40 -39.65
N VAL A 432 8.16 27.10 -39.38
CA VAL A 432 7.11 26.18 -39.84
C VAL A 432 5.97 26.32 -38.82
N GLU A 433 4.99 27.16 -39.13
CA GLU A 433 3.64 27.05 -38.57
C GLU A 433 3.09 25.68 -38.97
N THR A 434 3.32 24.68 -38.13
CA THR A 434 2.49 23.48 -38.13
C THR A 434 1.23 23.83 -37.35
N ASP A 435 0.17 24.17 -38.08
CA ASP A 435 -1.19 24.01 -37.57
C ASP A 435 -1.37 22.52 -37.25
N GLU A 436 -1.01 22.15 -36.02
CA GLU A 436 -1.39 20.88 -35.42
C GLU A 436 -2.91 20.95 -35.25
N GLU A 437 -3.62 20.40 -36.24
CA GLU A 437 -5.03 20.06 -36.13
C GLU A 437 -5.15 19.02 -35.01
N VAL A 438 -5.32 19.54 -33.78
CA VAL A 438 -5.53 18.72 -32.58
C VAL A 438 -6.81 17.93 -32.80
N ASP A 439 -6.65 16.61 -32.83
CA ASP A 439 -7.73 15.65 -33.06
C ASP A 439 -8.87 15.92 -32.05
N PRO A 440 -10.08 16.32 -32.48
CA PRO A 440 -11.18 16.69 -31.57
C PRO A 440 -11.62 15.51 -30.68
N ILE A 441 -11.26 14.28 -31.05
CA ILE A 441 -11.47 13.08 -30.22
C ILE A 441 -10.53 13.10 -29.01
N PHE A 442 -9.31 13.63 -29.16
CA PHE A 442 -8.33 13.71 -28.07
C PHE A 442 -8.73 14.73 -26.99
N ASP A 443 -9.28 15.88 -27.40
CA ASP A 443 -9.82 16.88 -26.48
C ASP A 443 -11.09 16.37 -25.78
N ALA A 444 -11.95 15.65 -26.50
CA ALA A 444 -13.12 15.00 -25.90
C ALA A 444 -12.73 13.95 -24.84
N ILE A 445 -11.67 13.17 -25.08
CA ILE A 445 -11.16 12.17 -24.13
C ILE A 445 -10.53 12.85 -22.90
N ASN A 446 -9.69 13.88 -23.10
CA ASN A 446 -9.08 14.59 -21.97
C ASN A 446 -10.12 15.35 -21.14
N SER A 447 -11.15 15.92 -21.78
CA SER A 447 -12.28 16.55 -21.10
C SER A 447 -13.10 15.54 -20.30
N ALA A 448 -13.37 14.34 -20.85
CA ALA A 448 -14.10 13.28 -20.15
C ALA A 448 -13.32 12.73 -18.95
N VAL A 449 -12.00 12.58 -19.07
CA VAL A 449 -11.13 12.15 -17.97
C VAL A 449 -11.08 13.20 -16.86
N THR A 450 -10.97 14.48 -17.22
CA THR A 450 -10.97 15.58 -16.24
C THR A 450 -12.30 15.68 -15.51
N ALA A 451 -13.43 15.54 -16.22
CA ALA A 451 -14.76 15.50 -15.62
C ALA A 451 -14.97 14.28 -14.70
N ALA A 452 -14.38 13.12 -15.03
CA ALA A 452 -14.44 11.93 -14.18
C ALA A 452 -13.62 12.11 -12.88
N ILE A 453 -12.46 12.78 -12.95
CA ILE A 453 -11.64 13.11 -11.78
C ILE A 453 -12.38 14.11 -10.88
N GLU A 454 -12.92 15.19 -11.44
CA GLU A 454 -13.69 16.18 -10.68
C GLU A 454 -14.94 15.56 -10.02
N LYS A 455 -15.63 14.64 -10.71
CA LYS A 455 -16.78 13.92 -10.16
C LYS A 455 -16.38 12.96 -9.03
N SER A 456 -15.22 12.30 -9.14
CA SER A 456 -14.65 11.47 -8.08
C SER A 456 -14.30 12.31 -6.84
N ASP A 457 -13.64 13.44 -7.03
CA ASP A 457 -13.26 14.36 -5.95
C ASP A 457 -14.50 14.96 -5.27
N ALA A 458 -15.55 15.29 -6.03
CA ALA A 458 -16.84 15.73 -5.51
C ALA A 458 -17.55 14.63 -4.69
N MET A 459 -17.51 13.36 -5.14
CA MET A 459 -18.04 12.23 -4.38
C MET A 459 -17.27 11.99 -3.08
N GLN A 460 -15.94 12.14 -3.07
CA GLN A 460 -15.14 12.03 -1.86
C GLN A 460 -15.38 13.19 -0.89
N SER A 461 -15.52 14.42 -1.39
CA SER A 461 -15.88 15.59 -0.59
C SER A 461 -17.29 15.45 0.01
N SER A 462 -18.25 14.90 -0.74
CA SER A 462 -19.59 14.56 -0.25
C SER A 462 -19.55 13.51 0.86
N LYS A 463 -18.74 12.45 0.72
CA LYS A 463 -18.55 11.43 1.77
C LYS A 463 -17.91 12.01 3.05
N GLN A 464 -16.95 12.92 2.92
CA GLN A 464 -16.39 13.63 4.08
C GLN A 464 -17.39 14.56 4.76
N THR A 465 -18.30 15.17 4.00
CA THR A 465 -19.34 16.06 4.53
C THR A 465 -20.44 15.26 5.26
N GLN A 466 -20.81 14.08 4.75
CA GLN A 466 -21.72 13.16 5.45
C GLN A 466 -21.12 12.58 6.74
N LYS A 467 -19.80 12.38 6.80
CA LYS A 467 -19.11 11.85 8.00
C LYS A 467 -19.04 12.84 9.18
N LYS A 468 -19.40 14.12 8.97
CA LYS A 468 -19.46 15.16 10.01
C LYS A 468 -20.88 15.45 10.54
N ALA A 469 -21.91 14.80 10.00
CA ALA A 469 -23.27 14.91 10.54
C ALA A 469 -23.45 13.93 11.71
N SER A 470 -23.89 14.45 12.86
CA SER A 470 -24.20 13.69 14.08
C SER A 470 -25.33 12.67 13.81
N PRO A 471 -25.25 11.43 14.33
CA PRO A 471 -26.16 10.33 13.97
C PRO A 471 -27.55 10.38 14.63
N GLU A 472 -28.10 11.56 14.89
CA GLU A 472 -29.42 11.70 15.58
C GLU A 472 -30.58 12.16 14.70
N ASP A 473 -30.37 12.57 13.44
CA ASP A 473 -31.47 12.98 12.56
C ASP A 473 -31.26 12.46 11.12
N LEU A 474 -31.56 11.19 10.85
CA LEU A 474 -31.78 10.72 9.49
C LEU A 474 -33.02 9.84 9.41
N VAL A 475 -34.09 10.46 8.89
CA VAL A 475 -35.24 9.79 8.30
C VAL A 475 -34.74 9.05 7.05
N GLU A 476 -34.43 7.76 7.20
CA GLU A 476 -34.20 6.83 6.10
C GLU A 476 -35.56 6.49 5.45
N ASP A 477 -35.89 7.13 4.33
CA ASP A 477 -36.77 6.52 3.32
C ASP A 477 -36.83 7.31 1.99
N GLU A 478 -36.62 8.63 1.99
CA GLU A 478 -36.78 9.42 0.76
C GLU A 478 -35.54 9.41 -0.16
N ALA A 479 -34.32 9.40 0.38
CA ALA A 479 -33.11 9.46 -0.43
C ALA A 479 -32.80 8.14 -1.16
N THR A 480 -33.07 7.01 -0.50
CA THR A 480 -32.97 5.66 -1.09
C THR A 480 -34.01 5.48 -2.19
N LYS A 481 -35.24 5.96 -1.98
CA LYS A 481 -36.29 5.92 -3.00
C LYS A 481 -35.96 6.78 -4.22
N ALA A 482 -35.47 8.00 -4.02
CA ALA A 482 -35.05 8.86 -5.14
C ALA A 482 -33.88 8.28 -5.94
N ALA A 483 -32.93 7.60 -5.28
CA ALA A 483 -31.82 6.92 -5.96
C ALA A 483 -32.30 5.69 -6.75
N GLN A 484 -33.31 4.98 -6.24
CA GLN A 484 -33.89 3.80 -6.90
C GLN A 484 -34.76 4.20 -8.09
N ASP A 485 -35.58 5.25 -7.96
CA ASP A 485 -36.38 5.80 -9.06
C ASP A 485 -35.48 6.31 -10.21
N ALA A 486 -34.35 6.95 -9.89
CA ALA A 486 -33.38 7.41 -10.90
C ALA A 486 -32.61 6.26 -11.59
N ALA A 487 -32.39 5.15 -10.88
CA ALA A 487 -31.77 3.96 -11.46
C ALA A 487 -32.73 3.24 -12.42
N ASP A 488 -34.01 3.16 -12.07
CA ASP A 488 -35.04 2.56 -12.91
C ASP A 488 -35.29 3.38 -14.18
N GLU A 489 -35.28 4.72 -14.10
CA GLU A 489 -35.36 5.62 -15.27
C GLU A 489 -34.18 5.42 -16.23
N TYR A 490 -32.95 5.28 -15.72
CA TYR A 490 -31.77 5.02 -16.55
C TYR A 490 -31.79 3.64 -17.23
N ILE A 491 -32.32 2.62 -16.55
CA ILE A 491 -32.47 1.27 -17.12
C ILE A 491 -33.54 1.28 -18.23
N GLN A 492 -34.62 2.03 -18.04
CA GLN A 492 -35.68 2.20 -19.03
C GLN A 492 -35.16 2.90 -20.30
N ASP A 493 -34.43 4.01 -20.14
CA ASP A 493 -33.83 4.75 -21.26
C ASP A 493 -32.80 3.91 -22.04
N ALA A 494 -32.02 3.09 -21.32
CA ALA A 494 -31.07 2.18 -21.96
C ALA A 494 -31.78 1.04 -22.72
N ALA A 495 -32.90 0.53 -22.21
CA ALA A 495 -33.70 -0.48 -22.88
C ALA A 495 -34.37 0.07 -24.15
N ASP A 496 -34.88 1.30 -24.09
CA ASP A 496 -35.51 1.96 -25.24
C ASP A 496 -34.48 2.29 -26.33
N ALA A 497 -33.26 2.72 -25.95
CA ALA A 497 -32.15 2.93 -26.87
C ALA A 497 -31.69 1.64 -27.57
N PHE A 498 -31.81 0.47 -26.92
CA PHE A 498 -31.51 -0.83 -27.51
C PHE A 498 -32.65 -1.41 -28.37
N SER A 499 -33.87 -0.89 -28.26
CA SER A 499 -35.04 -1.37 -29.02
C SER A 499 -35.18 -0.74 -30.42
N LEU A 500 -34.35 0.24 -30.76
CA LEU A 500 -34.46 1.04 -31.98
C LEU A 500 -33.69 0.49 -33.20
N ASP A 501 -33.02 -0.65 -33.09
CA ASP A 501 -32.16 -1.21 -34.16
C ASP A 501 -32.76 -2.43 -34.92
N ASP A 502 -34.03 -2.79 -34.71
CA ASP A 502 -34.66 -3.94 -35.39
C ASP A 502 -35.57 -3.57 -36.59
N GLU A 503 -35.58 -2.30 -37.04
CA GLU A 503 -36.23 -1.90 -38.30
C GLU A 503 -35.30 -1.05 -39.19
N GLU A 504 -34.30 -1.67 -39.83
CA GLU A 504 -33.84 -1.32 -41.20
C GLU A 504 -33.12 -2.46 -41.93
#